data_AF-A0A370QEM9-F1
#
_entry.id   AF-A0A370QEM9-F1
#
_cell.length_a   1.000
_cell.length_b   1.000
_cell.length_c   1.000
_cell.angle_alpha   90.00
_cell.angle_beta   90.00
_cell.angle_gamma   90.00
#
_symmetry.space_group_name_H-M   'P 1'
#
loop_
_entity.id
_entity.type
_entity.pdbx_description
1 polymer ?
#
loop_
_entity_poly.entity_id
_entity_poly.type
_entity_poly.pdbx_seq_one_letter_code
_entity_poly.pdbx_strand_id
1 'polypeptide(L)'
;MADIFSQELYGVEFDPLYGEIESTLTQMDESSDPLSGPDNTAQINWNQLSEQAGKLLEQCYDLRVALWAIRANLHQDGISSLYHGIVELSQLVLNRSDAIYPKSEEGNINGGHAAALGWLSTPQFIAELKSAKLTKEHGVRLSDLINVDAAISSERTFSSSSATLLVINTYYQKNGLPDIKEQISAINQAIENVENYANQYTEGYQLDCRPLRSFLTKVLSQINQLSVVADIDDEHIIDAEVKSSDLSEDSLLDSREINVRSRQEIILMLDRILDYFQRHEPSHPAPIFIRRSKQMIGMDFVSIVEDLLPESMSTLQQYTGK
;
A
#
# COMPACT_ATOMS: atom_id res chain seq x y z
N MET A 1 26.74 -29.41 -27.19
CA MET A 1 26.66 -30.54 -26.24
C MET A 1 27.46 -30.21 -24.97
N ALA A 2 27.32 -28.98 -24.51
CA ALA A 2 27.76 -28.45 -23.21
C ALA A 2 26.55 -27.61 -22.73
N ASP A 3 26.30 -27.56 -21.42
CA ASP A 3 25.22 -26.85 -20.69
C ASP A 3 24.06 -27.67 -20.11
N ILE A 4 23.91 -28.96 -20.40
CA ILE A 4 22.81 -29.74 -19.76
C ILE A 4 23.20 -30.20 -18.34
N PHE A 5 24.50 -30.34 -18.03
CA PHE A 5 24.98 -30.84 -16.73
C PHE A 5 25.11 -29.77 -15.64
N SER A 6 25.03 -28.48 -15.96
CA SER A 6 25.20 -27.38 -14.98
C SER A 6 23.89 -27.00 -14.28
N GLN A 7 22.76 -27.07 -14.97
CA GLN A 7 21.49 -26.55 -14.46
C GLN A 7 20.88 -27.41 -13.34
N GLU A 8 21.10 -28.73 -13.36
CA GLU A 8 20.63 -29.64 -12.29
C GLU A 8 21.36 -29.44 -10.95
N LEU A 9 22.58 -28.92 -10.97
CA LEU A 9 23.38 -28.72 -9.76
C LEU A 9 23.29 -27.28 -9.26
N TYR A 10 23.41 -26.32 -10.18
CA TYR A 10 23.59 -24.90 -9.87
C TYR A 10 22.35 -24.03 -10.15
N GLY A 11 21.31 -24.59 -10.76
CA GLY A 11 20.10 -23.85 -11.09
C GLY A 11 20.37 -22.71 -12.07
N VAL A 12 20.02 -21.48 -11.69
CA VAL A 12 20.09 -20.28 -12.54
C VAL A 12 21.22 -19.31 -12.17
N GLU A 13 22.08 -19.65 -11.21
CA GLU A 13 23.08 -18.70 -10.69
C GLU A 13 24.13 -18.24 -11.71
N PHE A 14 24.35 -19.04 -12.77
CA PHE A 14 25.26 -18.71 -13.86
C PHE A 14 24.55 -18.12 -15.09
N ASP A 15 23.23 -17.95 -15.04
CA ASP A 15 22.50 -17.24 -16.11
C ASP A 15 22.87 -15.75 -16.05
N PRO A 16 23.24 -15.10 -17.18
CA PRO A 16 23.56 -13.68 -17.20
C PRO A 16 22.46 -12.79 -16.59
N LEU A 17 21.18 -13.15 -16.76
CA LEU A 17 20.05 -12.42 -16.19
C LEU A 17 20.05 -12.45 -14.66
N TYR A 18 20.52 -13.55 -14.05
CA TYR A 18 20.64 -13.64 -12.60
C TYR A 18 21.60 -12.57 -12.08
N GLY A 19 22.80 -12.48 -12.67
CA GLY A 19 23.81 -11.49 -12.28
C GLY A 19 23.40 -10.04 -12.53
N GLU A 20 22.65 -9.77 -13.61
CA GLU A 20 22.09 -8.45 -13.90
C GLU A 20 21.07 -8.00 -12.83
N ILE A 21 20.14 -8.88 -12.46
CA ILE A 21 19.14 -8.59 -11.42
C ILE A 21 19.82 -8.39 -10.07
N GLU A 22 20.72 -9.31 -9.69
CA GLU A 22 21.44 -9.27 -8.42
C GLU A 22 22.22 -7.96 -8.29
N SER A 23 23.00 -7.59 -9.31
CA SER A 23 23.77 -6.35 -9.31
C SER A 23 22.88 -5.11 -9.19
N THR A 24 21.74 -5.09 -9.90
CA THR A 24 20.79 -3.97 -9.86
C THR A 24 20.20 -3.79 -8.46
N LEU A 25 19.78 -4.88 -7.81
CA LEU A 25 19.20 -4.85 -6.47
C LEU A 25 20.26 -4.51 -5.41
N THR A 26 21.48 -5.05 -5.50
CA THR A 26 22.57 -4.71 -4.58
C THR A 26 22.91 -3.23 -4.63
N GLN A 27 23.00 -2.63 -5.82
CA GLN A 27 23.26 -1.18 -5.96
C GLN A 27 22.16 -0.33 -5.29
N MET A 28 20.90 -0.73 -5.41
CA MET A 28 19.79 -0.05 -4.72
C MET A 28 19.91 -0.19 -3.20
N ASP A 29 20.19 -1.40 -2.72
CA ASP A 29 20.28 -1.69 -1.29
C ASP A 29 21.46 -0.93 -0.66
N GLU A 30 22.58 -0.76 -1.37
CA GLU A 30 23.71 0.09 -0.97
C GLU A 30 23.40 1.60 -1.03
N SER A 31 22.68 2.06 -2.06
CA SER A 31 22.30 3.48 -2.22
C SER A 31 21.30 3.97 -1.17
N SER A 32 20.64 3.05 -0.47
CA SER A 32 19.73 3.33 0.64
C SER A 32 20.47 3.65 1.96
N ASP A 33 21.81 3.61 1.96
CA ASP A 33 22.66 4.09 3.06
C ASP A 33 22.54 5.62 3.20
N PRO A 34 22.16 6.16 4.39
CA PRO A 34 22.12 7.59 4.66
C PRO A 34 23.42 8.37 4.40
N LEU A 35 24.55 7.67 4.24
CA LEU A 35 25.85 8.25 3.92
C LEU A 35 26.10 8.38 2.41
N SER A 36 25.26 7.78 1.57
CA SER A 36 25.31 7.91 0.11
C SER A 36 24.72 9.26 -0.33
N GLY A 37 25.44 10.02 -1.15
CA GLY A 37 24.98 11.34 -1.63
C GLY A 37 23.68 11.26 -2.44
N PRO A 38 22.89 12.36 -2.53
CA PRO A 38 21.55 12.37 -3.13
C PRO A 38 21.49 12.04 -4.64
N ASP A 39 22.64 12.00 -5.32
CA ASP A 39 22.74 11.84 -6.78
C ASP A 39 22.83 10.38 -7.28
N ASN A 40 22.76 9.38 -6.39
CA ASN A 40 22.99 7.98 -6.78
C ASN A 40 21.83 7.03 -6.41
N THR A 41 20.58 7.47 -6.56
CA THR A 41 19.44 6.55 -6.51
C THR A 41 19.28 5.86 -7.86
N ALA A 42 19.73 4.60 -7.96
CA ALA A 42 19.54 3.81 -9.15
C ALA A 42 18.03 3.69 -9.45
N GLN A 43 17.58 4.24 -10.59
CA GLN A 43 16.18 4.13 -11.00
C GLN A 43 15.93 2.72 -11.51
N ILE A 44 15.41 1.84 -10.65
CA ILE A 44 15.07 0.47 -11.03
C ILE A 44 13.83 0.46 -11.94
N ASN A 45 13.95 -0.24 -13.07
CA ASN A 45 12.82 -0.62 -13.89
C ASN A 45 12.19 -1.92 -13.36
N TRP A 46 11.24 -1.78 -12.43
CA TRP A 46 10.60 -2.93 -11.77
C TRP A 46 9.88 -3.87 -12.73
N ASN A 47 9.28 -3.34 -13.81
CA ASN A 47 8.61 -4.16 -14.84
C ASN A 47 9.61 -5.10 -15.51
N GLN A 48 10.75 -4.55 -15.94
CA GLN A 48 11.80 -5.34 -16.58
C GLN A 48 12.38 -6.38 -15.61
N LEU A 49 12.62 -6.00 -14.35
CA LEU A 49 13.13 -6.91 -13.33
C LEU A 49 12.18 -8.10 -13.10
N SER A 50 10.87 -7.83 -13.01
CA SER A 50 9.85 -8.88 -12.88
C SER A 50 9.81 -9.81 -14.10
N GLU A 51 9.89 -9.27 -15.32
CA GLU A 51 9.94 -10.08 -16.55
C GLU A 51 11.19 -10.97 -16.60
N GLN A 52 12.36 -10.42 -16.25
CA GLN A 52 13.62 -11.18 -16.21
C GLN A 52 13.58 -12.27 -15.13
N ALA A 53 13.09 -11.95 -13.92
CA ALA A 53 12.92 -12.93 -12.85
C ALA A 53 11.94 -14.04 -13.25
N GLY A 54 10.84 -13.70 -13.95
CA GLY A 54 9.89 -14.68 -14.49
C GLY A 54 10.55 -15.68 -15.45
N LYS A 55 11.37 -15.18 -16.39
CA LYS A 55 12.13 -16.04 -17.33
C LYS A 55 13.07 -17.02 -16.61
N LEU A 56 13.69 -16.58 -15.53
CA LEU A 56 14.55 -17.45 -14.71
C LEU A 56 13.72 -18.51 -13.96
N LEU A 57 12.59 -18.12 -13.39
CA LEU A 57 11.70 -19.04 -12.66
C LEU A 57 11.07 -20.11 -13.55
N GLU A 58 10.81 -19.81 -14.83
CA GLU A 58 10.36 -20.79 -15.83
C GLU A 58 11.41 -21.88 -16.10
N GLN A 59 12.70 -21.52 -16.02
CA GLN A 59 13.79 -22.48 -16.19
C GLN A 59 14.05 -23.28 -14.91
N CYS A 60 14.09 -22.58 -13.78
CA CYS A 60 14.45 -23.15 -12.48
C CYS A 60 13.82 -22.35 -11.35
N TYR A 61 13.10 -23.03 -10.47
CA TYR A 61 12.53 -22.37 -9.31
C TYR A 61 13.60 -22.17 -8.23
N ASP A 62 14.11 -20.94 -8.16
CA ASP A 62 15.08 -20.48 -7.17
C ASP A 62 14.44 -19.48 -6.21
N LEU A 63 14.63 -19.67 -4.90
CA LEU A 63 14.03 -18.84 -3.85
C LEU A 63 14.52 -17.40 -3.88
N ARG A 64 15.77 -17.16 -4.30
CA ARG A 64 16.32 -15.80 -4.43
C ARG A 64 15.57 -15.06 -5.53
N VAL A 65 15.44 -15.71 -6.69
CA VAL A 65 14.71 -15.17 -7.85
C VAL A 65 13.23 -14.99 -7.54
N ALA A 66 12.61 -15.92 -6.81
CA ALA A 66 11.23 -15.79 -6.36
C ALA A 66 11.05 -14.53 -5.47
N LEU A 67 11.96 -14.28 -4.53
CA LEU A 67 11.91 -13.05 -3.74
C LEU A 67 12.12 -11.78 -4.57
N TRP A 68 13.00 -11.81 -5.58
CA TRP A 68 13.16 -10.68 -6.50
C TRP A 68 11.90 -10.37 -7.28
N ALA A 69 11.21 -11.40 -7.79
CA ALA A 69 9.92 -11.26 -8.45
C ALA A 69 8.85 -10.70 -7.50
N ILE A 70 8.77 -11.22 -6.27
CA ILE A 70 7.84 -10.73 -5.23
C ILE A 70 8.12 -9.25 -4.93
N ARG A 71 9.39 -8.87 -4.73
CA ARG A 71 9.81 -7.49 -4.50
C ARG A 71 9.44 -6.59 -5.69
N ALA A 72 9.70 -7.02 -6.92
CA ALA A 72 9.35 -6.26 -8.11
C ALA A 72 7.85 -6.03 -8.24
N ASN A 73 7.05 -7.06 -7.97
CA ASN A 73 5.60 -6.98 -8.06
C ASN A 73 5.01 -6.13 -6.93
N LEU A 74 5.62 -6.10 -5.74
CA LEU A 74 5.25 -5.19 -4.65
C LEU A 74 5.36 -3.73 -5.09
N HIS A 75 6.45 -3.35 -5.77
CA HIS A 75 6.65 -1.98 -6.27
C HIS A 75 5.70 -1.61 -7.42
N GLN A 76 5.25 -2.59 -8.22
CA GLN A 76 4.34 -2.37 -9.34
C GLN A 76 2.87 -2.31 -8.90
N ASP A 77 2.42 -3.34 -8.20
CA ASP A 77 1.01 -3.65 -7.98
C ASP A 77 0.58 -3.55 -6.50
N GLY A 78 1.53 -3.35 -5.57
CA GLY A 78 1.25 -3.07 -4.18
C GLY A 78 1.04 -4.30 -3.29
N ILE A 79 0.27 -4.14 -2.22
CA ILE A 79 0.11 -5.18 -1.18
C ILE A 79 -0.51 -6.48 -1.72
N SER A 80 -1.43 -6.40 -2.68
CA SER A 80 -2.08 -7.60 -3.21
C SER A 80 -1.13 -8.53 -3.96
N SER A 81 -0.14 -7.99 -4.68
CA SER A 81 0.86 -8.84 -5.33
C SER A 81 1.80 -9.49 -4.33
N LEU A 82 2.14 -8.79 -3.24
CA LEU A 82 2.87 -9.38 -2.11
C LEU A 82 2.08 -10.50 -1.43
N TYR A 83 0.77 -10.30 -1.22
CA TYR A 83 -0.13 -11.32 -0.70
C TYR A 83 -0.08 -12.59 -1.55
N HIS A 84 -0.29 -12.47 -2.87
CA HIS A 84 -0.22 -13.60 -3.77
C HIS A 84 1.16 -14.27 -3.74
N GLY A 85 2.23 -13.49 -3.90
CA GLY A 85 3.59 -14.00 -4.01
C GLY A 85 4.08 -14.72 -2.75
N ILE A 86 3.81 -14.17 -1.56
CA ILE A 86 4.25 -14.78 -0.29
C ILE A 86 3.38 -16.00 0.07
N VAL A 87 2.07 -15.96 -0.21
CA VAL A 87 1.19 -17.12 0.00
C VAL A 87 1.56 -18.26 -0.93
N GLU A 88 1.81 -17.99 -2.22
CA GLU A 88 2.28 -18.97 -3.19
C GLU A 88 3.64 -19.54 -2.79
N LEU A 89 4.60 -18.69 -2.41
CA LEU A 89 5.89 -19.12 -1.89
C LEU A 89 5.73 -20.06 -0.69
N SER A 90 4.87 -19.71 0.27
CA SER A 90 4.58 -20.56 1.43
C SER A 90 3.98 -21.90 1.03
N GLN A 91 3.01 -21.92 0.11
CA GLN A 91 2.41 -23.17 -0.37
C GLN A 91 3.43 -24.04 -1.10
N LEU A 92 4.29 -23.44 -1.92
CA LEU A 92 5.35 -24.15 -2.64
C LEU A 92 6.34 -24.78 -1.68
N VAL A 93 6.90 -24.04 -0.72
CA VAL A 93 7.88 -24.64 0.20
C VAL A 93 7.30 -25.73 1.10
N LEU A 94 5.98 -25.70 1.38
CA LEU A 94 5.31 -26.72 2.19
C LEU A 94 4.89 -27.96 1.39
N ASN A 95 4.49 -27.80 0.13
CA ASN A 95 3.85 -28.88 -0.64
C ASN A 95 4.71 -29.42 -1.79
N ARG A 96 5.85 -28.78 -2.11
CA ARG A 96 6.64 -29.15 -3.27
C ARG A 96 7.44 -30.42 -3.03
N SER A 97 7.32 -31.34 -3.98
CA SER A 97 8.07 -32.60 -4.03
C SER A 97 9.35 -32.48 -4.88
N ASP A 98 9.40 -31.50 -5.79
CA ASP A 98 10.57 -31.22 -6.62
C ASP A 98 11.67 -30.46 -5.86
N ALA A 99 12.89 -30.48 -6.40
CA ALA A 99 14.00 -29.73 -5.83
C ALA A 99 13.77 -28.21 -5.93
N ILE A 100 14.10 -27.48 -4.86
CA ILE A 100 14.05 -26.02 -4.76
C ILE A 100 15.48 -25.49 -4.65
N TYR A 101 15.80 -24.46 -5.43
CA TYR A 101 17.13 -23.84 -5.45
C TYR A 101 17.18 -22.60 -4.54
N PRO A 102 18.35 -22.21 -4.02
CA PRO A 102 19.67 -22.85 -4.22
C PRO A 102 19.81 -24.17 -3.48
N LYS A 103 20.52 -25.12 -4.10
CA LYS A 103 20.94 -26.36 -3.43
C LYS A 103 22.24 -26.11 -2.68
N SER A 104 22.35 -26.61 -1.46
CA SER A 104 23.61 -26.62 -0.72
C SER A 104 24.48 -27.80 -1.18
N GLU A 105 25.78 -27.57 -1.35
CA GLU A 105 26.78 -28.63 -1.52
C GLU A 105 27.21 -29.24 -0.17
N GLU A 106 27.01 -28.49 0.92
CA GLU A 106 27.36 -28.90 2.28
C GLU A 106 26.10 -29.15 3.13
N GLY A 107 26.06 -30.27 3.85
CA GLY A 107 24.97 -30.61 4.76
C GLY A 107 23.66 -30.98 4.06
N ASN A 108 22.54 -30.41 4.51
CA ASN A 108 21.24 -30.63 3.90
C ASN A 108 21.14 -29.88 2.57
N ILE A 109 20.55 -30.50 1.53
CA ILE A 109 20.36 -29.87 0.21
C ILE A 109 19.61 -28.53 0.27
N ASN A 110 18.78 -28.31 1.29
CA ASN A 110 18.02 -27.08 1.52
C ASN A 110 18.72 -26.11 2.50
N GLY A 111 19.95 -26.40 2.93
CA GLY A 111 20.66 -25.65 3.98
C GLY A 111 20.92 -24.18 3.64
N GLY A 112 20.98 -23.83 2.35
CA GLY A 112 21.13 -22.46 1.87
C GLY A 112 19.83 -21.64 1.83
N HIS A 113 18.65 -22.24 2.07
CA HIS A 113 17.37 -21.57 1.85
C HIS A 113 17.11 -20.44 2.83
N ALA A 114 17.55 -20.55 4.08
CA ALA A 114 17.43 -19.46 5.06
C ALA A 114 18.17 -18.20 4.58
N ALA A 115 19.39 -18.35 4.05
CA ALA A 115 20.15 -17.23 3.50
C ALA A 115 19.51 -16.68 2.22
N ALA A 116 19.04 -17.57 1.33
CA ALA A 116 18.33 -17.19 0.11
C ALA A 116 17.08 -16.34 0.37
N LEU A 117 16.41 -16.61 1.50
CA LEU A 117 15.19 -15.90 1.92
C LEU A 117 15.47 -14.65 2.78
N GLY A 118 16.74 -14.31 2.99
CA GLY A 118 17.20 -13.32 3.98
C GLY A 118 16.62 -11.92 3.83
N TRP A 119 16.18 -11.52 2.63
CA TRP A 119 15.53 -10.22 2.42
C TRP A 119 14.28 -10.03 3.30
N LEU A 120 13.54 -11.11 3.59
CA LEU A 120 12.36 -11.09 4.48
C LEU A 120 12.69 -10.66 5.91
N SER A 121 13.95 -10.79 6.33
CA SER A 121 14.45 -10.40 7.66
C SER A 121 14.99 -8.97 7.70
N THR A 122 15.04 -8.27 6.57
CA THR A 122 15.70 -6.97 6.49
C THR A 122 14.78 -5.82 6.95
N PRO A 123 15.33 -4.77 7.60
CA PRO A 123 14.60 -3.53 7.86
C PRO A 123 14.14 -2.84 6.56
N GLN A 124 14.89 -3.04 5.47
CA GLN A 124 14.57 -2.51 4.15
C GLN A 124 13.22 -3.02 3.64
N PHE A 125 12.92 -4.31 3.82
CA PHE A 125 11.61 -4.84 3.44
C PHE A 125 10.47 -4.16 4.21
N ILE A 126 10.64 -3.90 5.50
CA ILE A 126 9.64 -3.15 6.29
C ILE A 126 9.47 -1.72 5.74
N ALA A 127 10.56 -1.06 5.35
CA ALA A 127 10.50 0.28 4.76
C ALA A 127 9.77 0.29 3.41
N GLU A 128 10.04 -0.69 2.55
CA GLU A 128 9.34 -0.89 1.27
C GLU A 128 7.87 -1.24 1.47
N LEU A 129 7.55 -2.07 2.46
CA LEU A 129 6.18 -2.42 2.78
C LEU A 129 5.37 -1.21 3.26
N LYS A 130 5.98 -0.30 4.02
CA LYS A 130 5.33 0.96 4.44
C LYS A 130 5.03 1.87 3.25
N SER A 131 5.93 1.93 2.26
CA SER A 131 5.79 2.79 1.08
C SER A 131 4.99 2.15 -0.05
N ALA A 132 4.70 0.84 0.04
CA ALA A 132 3.92 0.10 -0.92
C ALA A 132 2.49 0.65 -1.03
N LYS A 133 1.99 0.69 -2.26
CA LYS A 133 0.59 1.04 -2.54
C LYS A 133 -0.33 -0.05 -2.02
N LEU A 134 -1.52 0.34 -1.56
CA LEU A 134 -2.57 -0.62 -1.21
C LEU A 134 -3.11 -1.28 -2.49
N THR A 135 -3.38 -0.49 -3.53
CA THR A 135 -3.89 -1.02 -4.81
C THR A 135 -3.05 -0.52 -5.98
N LYS A 136 -3.16 -1.20 -7.13
CA LYS A 136 -2.50 -0.79 -8.37
C LYS A 136 -2.93 0.60 -8.85
N GLU A 137 -4.22 0.90 -8.73
CA GLU A 137 -4.84 2.10 -9.31
C GLU A 137 -4.80 3.32 -8.38
N HIS A 138 -4.86 3.11 -7.06
CA HIS A 138 -4.91 4.21 -6.09
C HIS A 138 -3.51 4.54 -5.58
N GLY A 139 -3.20 5.83 -5.45
CA GLY A 139 -1.92 6.31 -4.93
C GLY A 139 -1.72 6.14 -3.41
N VAL A 140 -2.68 5.55 -2.70
CA VAL A 140 -2.67 5.37 -1.25
C VAL A 140 -1.66 4.30 -0.86
N ARG A 141 -0.76 4.64 0.08
CA ARG A 141 0.25 3.74 0.61
C ARG A 141 -0.17 3.12 1.93
N LEU A 142 0.49 2.03 2.32
CA LEU A 142 0.25 1.42 3.63
C LEU A 142 0.46 2.42 4.77
N SER A 143 1.51 3.26 4.68
CA SER A 143 1.79 4.33 5.66
C SER A 143 0.62 5.29 5.86
N ASP A 144 -0.14 5.58 4.81
CA ASP A 144 -1.24 6.54 4.85
C ASP A 144 -2.45 5.98 5.61
N LEU A 145 -2.57 4.64 5.65
CA LEU A 145 -3.59 3.93 6.41
C LEU A 145 -3.22 3.75 7.89
N ILE A 146 -1.92 3.55 8.18
CA ILE A 146 -1.46 3.12 9.51
C ILE A 146 -0.87 4.25 10.39
N ASN A 147 -0.64 5.44 9.84
CA ASN A 147 -0.11 6.60 10.60
C ASN A 147 -1.20 7.32 11.42
N VAL A 148 -2.02 6.56 12.15
CA VAL A 148 -2.95 7.12 13.15
C VAL A 148 -2.16 7.37 14.44
N ASP A 149 -1.32 8.40 14.45
CA ASP A 149 -0.62 8.79 15.68
C ASP A 149 -1.60 9.50 16.63
N ALA A 150 -1.68 9.00 17.86
CA ALA A 150 -2.71 9.29 18.85
C ALA A 150 -2.57 10.67 19.55
N ALA A 151 -1.81 11.60 18.99
CA ALA A 151 -1.58 12.90 19.60
C ALA A 151 -1.96 14.04 18.63
N ILE A 152 -3.10 14.67 18.92
CA ILE A 152 -3.46 16.05 18.56
C ILE A 152 -4.36 16.24 17.30
N SER A 153 -4.68 15.20 16.52
CA SER A 153 -5.64 15.33 15.40
C SER A 153 -6.40 14.04 15.05
N SER A 154 -6.82 13.27 16.06
CA SER A 154 -7.29 11.89 15.90
C SER A 154 -8.60 11.73 15.11
N GLU A 155 -9.66 12.48 15.38
CA GLU A 155 -10.98 12.19 14.77
C GLU A 155 -11.02 12.36 13.24
N ARG A 156 -10.47 13.47 12.71
CA ARG A 156 -10.48 13.72 11.25
C ARG A 156 -9.56 12.77 10.50
N THR A 157 -8.35 12.53 11.01
CA THR A 157 -7.40 11.59 10.40
C THR A 157 -7.96 10.17 10.44
N PHE A 158 -8.52 9.76 11.57
CA PHE A 158 -9.14 8.44 11.74
C PHE A 158 -10.35 8.23 10.83
N SER A 159 -11.27 9.21 10.75
CA SER A 159 -12.40 9.16 9.82
C SER A 159 -11.95 9.06 8.35
N SER A 160 -10.92 9.81 7.96
CA SER A 160 -10.37 9.73 6.61
C SER A 160 -9.69 8.39 6.30
N SER A 161 -8.98 7.80 7.27
CA SER A 161 -8.38 6.46 7.14
C SER A 161 -9.44 5.36 7.09
N SER A 162 -10.53 5.50 7.85
CA SER A 162 -11.67 4.58 7.83
C SER A 162 -12.40 4.61 6.47
N ALA A 163 -12.70 5.81 5.96
CA ALA A 163 -13.29 5.95 4.62
C ALA A 163 -12.36 5.39 3.53
N THR A 164 -11.05 5.62 3.65
CA THR A 164 -10.04 5.04 2.74
C THR A 164 -10.05 3.51 2.82
N LEU A 165 -10.11 2.93 4.03
CA LEU A 165 -10.19 1.49 4.24
C LEU A 165 -11.41 0.89 3.52
N LEU A 166 -12.58 1.52 3.66
CA LEU A 166 -13.81 1.08 3.00
C LEU A 166 -13.68 1.10 1.46
N VAL A 167 -13.13 2.18 0.89
CA VAL A 167 -12.89 2.29 -0.55
C VAL A 167 -11.95 1.18 -1.05
N ILE A 168 -10.88 0.93 -0.30
CA ILE A 168 -9.89 -0.10 -0.65
C ILE A 168 -10.50 -1.51 -0.58
N ASN A 169 -11.24 -1.85 0.48
CA ASN A 169 -11.90 -3.15 0.59
C ASN A 169 -13.00 -3.32 -0.48
N THR A 170 -13.76 -2.26 -0.78
CA THR A 170 -14.74 -2.28 -1.88
C THR A 170 -14.05 -2.55 -3.23
N TYR A 171 -12.88 -1.93 -3.47
CA TYR A 171 -12.08 -2.21 -4.65
C TYR A 171 -11.63 -3.68 -4.70
N TYR A 172 -11.13 -4.22 -3.59
CA TYR A 172 -10.70 -5.62 -3.54
C TYR A 172 -11.84 -6.59 -3.81
N GLN A 173 -12.99 -6.40 -3.17
CA GLN A 173 -14.17 -7.25 -3.38
C GLN A 173 -14.62 -7.24 -4.86
N LYS A 174 -14.64 -6.06 -5.51
CA LYS A 174 -14.97 -5.95 -6.94
C LYS A 174 -14.00 -6.69 -7.85
N ASN A 175 -12.75 -6.85 -7.42
CA ASN A 175 -11.70 -7.56 -8.16
C ASN A 175 -11.50 -9.01 -7.67
N GLY A 176 -12.38 -9.54 -6.81
CA GLY A 176 -12.29 -10.90 -6.29
C GLY A 176 -11.11 -11.14 -5.35
N LEU A 177 -10.58 -10.07 -4.74
CA LEU A 177 -9.50 -10.11 -3.77
C LEU A 177 -10.05 -10.09 -2.33
N PRO A 178 -9.37 -10.75 -1.38
CA PRO A 178 -9.69 -10.63 0.05
C PRO A 178 -9.53 -9.20 0.55
N ASP A 179 -10.17 -8.85 1.66
CA ASP A 179 -10.00 -7.53 2.28
C ASP A 179 -8.55 -7.32 2.76
N ILE A 180 -8.11 -6.07 2.95
CA ILE A 180 -6.73 -5.77 3.35
C ILE A 180 -6.32 -6.50 4.64
N LYS A 181 -7.25 -6.63 5.58
CA LYS A 181 -7.04 -7.34 6.85
C LYS A 181 -6.71 -8.81 6.60
N GLU A 182 -7.46 -9.47 5.72
CA GLU A 182 -7.28 -10.88 5.38
C GLU A 182 -5.96 -11.08 4.63
N GLN A 183 -5.64 -10.20 3.68
CA GLN A 183 -4.37 -10.22 2.96
C GLN A 183 -3.17 -10.10 3.91
N ILE A 184 -3.15 -9.09 4.80
CA ILE A 184 -2.06 -8.89 5.77
C ILE A 184 -1.97 -10.05 6.77
N SER A 185 -3.10 -10.61 7.22
CA SER A 185 -3.12 -11.77 8.11
C SER A 185 -2.52 -13.00 7.42
N ALA A 186 -2.88 -13.25 6.18
CA ALA A 186 -2.36 -14.36 5.40
C ALA A 186 -0.87 -14.20 5.08
N ILE A 187 -0.41 -12.97 4.76
CA ILE A 187 1.02 -12.66 4.60
C ILE A 187 1.78 -13.01 5.89
N ASN A 188 1.28 -12.59 7.04
CA ASN A 188 1.94 -12.84 8.33
C ASN A 188 2.06 -14.34 8.65
N GLN A 189 1.00 -15.12 8.37
CA GLN A 189 1.01 -16.58 8.53
C GLN A 189 1.94 -17.27 7.53
N ALA A 190 1.93 -16.84 6.26
CA ALA A 190 2.76 -17.39 5.22
C ALA A 190 4.26 -17.13 5.47
N ILE A 191 4.63 -15.95 6.00
CA ILE A 191 6.00 -15.64 6.44
C ILE A 191 6.44 -16.58 7.56
N GLU A 192 5.59 -16.83 8.55
CA GLU A 192 5.90 -17.78 9.63
C GLU A 192 6.14 -19.20 9.09
N ASN A 193 5.32 -19.65 8.14
CA ASN A 193 5.52 -20.95 7.49
C ASN A 193 6.85 -21.01 6.71
N VAL A 194 7.18 -19.96 5.97
CA VAL A 194 8.44 -19.86 5.20
C VAL A 194 9.65 -19.83 6.14
N GLU A 195 9.58 -19.08 7.22
CA GLU A 195 10.60 -19.03 8.28
C GLU A 195 10.80 -20.41 8.93
N ASN A 196 9.71 -21.07 9.31
CA ASN A 196 9.76 -22.41 9.89
C ASN A 196 10.33 -23.44 8.91
N TYR A 197 9.99 -23.37 7.63
CA TYR A 197 10.56 -24.22 6.59
C TYR A 197 12.06 -24.00 6.45
N ALA A 198 12.50 -22.74 6.26
CA ALA A 198 13.90 -22.43 5.98
C ALA A 198 14.82 -22.81 7.14
N ASN A 199 14.33 -22.63 8.37
CA ASN A 199 15.09 -22.91 9.58
C ASN A 199 15.14 -24.41 9.96
N GLN A 200 14.39 -25.30 9.30
CA GLN A 200 14.48 -26.75 9.53
C GLN A 200 15.81 -27.36 9.06
N TYR A 201 16.47 -26.71 8.10
CA TYR A 201 17.60 -27.29 7.37
C TYR A 201 18.92 -26.54 7.58
N THR A 202 18.89 -25.39 8.26
CA THR A 202 20.09 -24.57 8.44
C THR A 202 20.94 -25.03 9.62
N GLU A 203 22.25 -25.08 9.42
CA GLU A 203 23.25 -25.31 10.48
C GLU A 203 23.94 -24.01 10.94
N GLY A 204 23.65 -22.89 10.27
CA GLY A 204 24.35 -21.61 10.50
C GLY A 204 23.40 -20.42 10.55
N TYR A 205 23.10 -19.82 9.40
CA TYR A 205 22.24 -18.64 9.32
C TYR A 205 20.77 -19.02 9.55
N GLN A 206 20.13 -18.42 10.55
CA GLN A 206 18.69 -18.53 10.76
C GLN A 206 17.98 -17.32 10.17
N LEU A 207 16.92 -17.59 9.41
CA LEU A 207 16.00 -16.55 8.96
C LEU A 207 15.22 -16.05 10.17
N ASP A 208 15.29 -14.74 10.44
CA ASP A 208 14.57 -14.11 11.57
C ASP A 208 13.57 -13.08 11.03
N CYS A 209 12.32 -13.47 10.94
CA CYS A 209 11.22 -12.62 10.47
C CYS A 209 10.44 -11.99 11.63
N ARG A 210 10.87 -12.15 12.89
CA ARG A 210 10.17 -11.60 14.08
C ARG A 210 9.92 -10.09 13.99
N PRO A 211 10.87 -9.25 13.52
CA PRO A 211 10.63 -7.81 13.39
C PRO A 211 9.51 -7.50 12.38
N LEU A 212 9.51 -8.19 11.24
CA LEU A 212 8.50 -8.05 10.20
C LEU A 212 7.13 -8.50 10.69
N ARG A 213 7.05 -9.69 11.31
CA ARG A 213 5.79 -10.21 11.90
C ARG A 213 5.23 -9.29 12.98
N SER A 214 6.11 -8.71 13.80
CA SER A 214 5.71 -7.71 14.80
C SER A 214 5.16 -6.44 14.16
N PHE A 215 5.74 -5.98 13.05
CA PHE A 215 5.22 -4.86 12.27
C PHE A 215 3.84 -5.19 11.68
N LEU A 216 3.68 -6.34 11.01
CA LEU A 216 2.40 -6.78 10.43
C LEU A 216 1.29 -6.92 11.50
N THR A 217 1.63 -7.40 12.69
CA THR A 217 0.69 -7.50 13.82
C THR A 217 0.21 -6.12 14.28
N LYS A 218 1.08 -5.11 14.30
CA LYS A 218 0.69 -3.72 14.60
C LYS A 218 -0.23 -3.16 13.51
N VAL A 219 0.11 -3.38 12.24
CA VAL A 219 -0.74 -2.99 11.10
C VAL A 219 -2.14 -3.60 11.24
N LEU A 220 -2.24 -4.91 11.54
CA LEU A 220 -3.52 -5.58 11.80
C LEU A 220 -4.30 -4.95 12.95
N SER A 221 -3.63 -4.60 14.06
CA SER A 221 -4.32 -3.93 15.17
C SER A 221 -4.90 -2.57 14.78
N GLN A 222 -4.21 -1.80 13.93
CA GLN A 222 -4.69 -0.50 13.47
C GLN A 222 -5.84 -0.64 12.46
N ILE A 223 -5.74 -1.59 11.53
CA ILE A 223 -6.84 -1.90 10.59
C ILE A 223 -8.09 -2.35 11.36
N ASN A 224 -7.93 -3.18 12.40
CA ASN A 224 -9.06 -3.59 13.24
C ASN A 224 -9.71 -2.40 13.95
N GLN A 225 -8.92 -1.46 14.47
CA GLN A 225 -9.46 -0.24 15.09
C GLN A 225 -10.26 0.59 14.08
N LEU A 226 -9.75 0.76 12.86
CA LEU A 226 -10.45 1.48 11.78
C LEU A 226 -11.75 0.79 11.36
N SER A 227 -11.77 -0.55 11.30
CA SER A 227 -12.93 -1.33 10.85
C SER A 227 -14.10 -1.23 11.84
N VAL A 228 -13.84 -1.28 13.15
CA VAL A 228 -14.89 -1.24 14.18
C VAL A 228 -15.72 0.05 14.13
N VAL A 229 -15.14 1.16 13.68
CA VAL A 229 -15.86 2.44 13.60
C VAL A 229 -16.65 2.57 12.31
N ALA A 230 -16.19 1.97 11.21
CA ALA A 230 -17.00 1.90 9.99
C ALA A 230 -18.34 1.19 10.25
N ASP A 231 -18.34 0.13 11.07
CA ASP A 231 -19.55 -0.59 11.47
C ASP A 231 -20.47 0.25 12.37
N ILE A 232 -19.91 1.10 13.24
CA ILE A 232 -20.68 1.99 14.14
C ILE A 232 -21.34 3.14 13.37
N ASP A 233 -20.65 3.71 12.38
CA ASP A 233 -21.23 4.74 11.50
C ASP A 233 -22.36 4.17 10.62
N ASP A 234 -22.27 2.89 10.21
CA ASP A 234 -23.35 2.21 9.47
C ASP A 234 -24.58 1.93 10.37
N GLU A 235 -24.41 1.54 11.63
CA GLU A 235 -25.53 1.33 12.58
C GLU A 235 -26.22 2.65 12.98
N HIS A 236 -25.51 3.77 13.03
CA HIS A 236 -26.09 5.07 13.40
C HIS A 236 -26.90 5.75 12.28
N ILE A 237 -26.89 5.24 11.05
CA ILE A 237 -27.72 5.75 9.94
C ILE A 237 -29.12 5.10 9.94
N ILE A 238 -29.34 3.99 10.63
CA ILE A 238 -30.56 3.17 10.48
C ILE A 238 -31.73 3.63 11.39
N ASP A 239 -31.49 4.47 12.39
CA ASP A 239 -32.50 4.74 13.45
C ASP A 239 -33.25 6.08 13.33
N ALA A 240 -33.18 6.75 12.18
CA ALA A 240 -33.93 7.97 11.91
C ALA A 240 -34.76 7.90 10.61
N GLU A 241 -35.82 7.07 10.60
CA GLU A 241 -37.20 7.55 10.41
C GLU A 241 -38.21 6.40 10.27
N VAL A 242 -39.26 6.47 11.09
CA VAL A 242 -40.44 5.59 11.08
C VAL A 242 -41.56 6.23 10.24
N LYS A 243 -42.10 5.44 9.30
CA LYS A 243 -43.45 5.49 8.69
C LYS A 243 -43.88 6.78 7.95
N SER A 244 -44.05 6.67 6.62
CA SER A 244 -45.39 6.60 6.01
C SER A 244 -45.38 6.27 4.52
N SER A 245 -46.16 5.23 4.17
CA SER A 245 -46.96 4.99 2.95
C SER A 245 -46.37 5.15 1.55
N ASP A 246 -46.41 4.01 0.83
CA ASP A 246 -46.69 3.84 -0.60
C ASP A 246 -46.08 4.85 -1.57
N LEU A 247 -44.99 4.46 -2.23
CA LEU A 247 -44.76 4.68 -3.66
C LEU A 247 -43.69 3.68 -4.15
N SER A 248 -44.16 2.68 -4.91
CA SER A 248 -43.49 1.95 -6.01
C SER A 248 -41.96 1.76 -6.03
N GLU A 249 -41.57 0.48 -6.09
CA GLU A 249 -40.24 -0.16 -6.24
C GLU A 249 -39.37 0.24 -7.45
N ASP A 250 -39.53 1.43 -8.04
CA ASP A 250 -38.85 1.79 -9.28
C ASP A 250 -38.04 3.10 -9.14
N SER A 251 -36.97 3.09 -8.35
CA SER A 251 -35.87 4.08 -8.43
C SER A 251 -34.67 3.73 -7.54
N LEU A 252 -34.23 2.47 -7.50
CA LEU A 252 -32.90 2.14 -7.00
C LEU A 252 -31.91 2.26 -8.18
N LEU A 253 -30.86 3.06 -7.97
CA LEU A 253 -29.75 3.36 -8.89
C LEU A 253 -29.98 4.51 -9.88
N ASP A 254 -29.96 5.74 -9.37
CA ASP A 254 -29.40 6.85 -10.15
C ASP A 254 -28.33 7.54 -9.30
N SER A 255 -27.26 6.79 -9.02
CA SER A 255 -25.95 7.36 -8.72
C SER A 255 -25.45 8.06 -9.98
N ARG A 256 -26.10 9.17 -10.35
CA ARG A 256 -25.55 10.10 -11.31
C ARG A 256 -24.24 10.55 -10.73
N GLU A 257 -23.16 10.31 -11.46
CA GLU A 257 -21.94 11.09 -11.36
C GLU A 257 -22.36 12.54 -11.05
N ILE A 258 -21.94 13.06 -9.89
CA ILE A 258 -22.15 14.48 -9.57
C ILE A 258 -21.20 15.24 -10.48
N ASN A 259 -21.63 15.41 -11.73
CA ASN A 259 -20.91 16.13 -12.76
C ASN A 259 -21.23 17.61 -12.55
N VAL A 260 -20.36 18.30 -11.83
CA VAL A 260 -20.47 19.73 -11.55
C VAL A 260 -20.03 20.50 -12.80
N ARG A 261 -20.98 21.15 -13.47
CA ARG A 261 -20.77 21.78 -14.79
C ARG A 261 -20.65 23.30 -14.73
N SER A 262 -20.97 23.90 -13.59
CA SER A 262 -20.93 25.36 -13.45
C SER A 262 -20.56 25.81 -12.05
N ARG A 263 -20.05 27.05 -11.97
CA ARG A 263 -19.74 27.69 -10.70
C ARG A 263 -20.99 27.93 -9.84
N GLN A 264 -22.15 28.15 -10.46
CA GLN A 264 -23.43 28.26 -9.76
C GLN A 264 -23.83 26.94 -9.08
N GLU A 265 -23.56 25.79 -9.70
CA GLU A 265 -23.81 24.48 -9.08
C GLU A 265 -22.96 24.27 -7.83
N ILE A 266 -21.67 24.68 -7.87
CA ILE A 266 -20.80 24.66 -6.69
C ILE A 266 -21.39 25.48 -5.56
N ILE A 267 -21.85 26.71 -5.86
CA ILE A 267 -22.45 27.59 -4.84
C ILE A 267 -23.68 26.94 -4.20
N LEU A 268 -24.55 26.31 -5.02
CA LEU A 268 -25.74 25.63 -4.54
C LEU A 268 -25.41 24.41 -3.67
N MET A 269 -24.35 23.66 -4.02
CA MET A 269 -23.88 22.55 -3.21
C MET A 269 -23.32 23.02 -1.86
N LEU A 270 -22.52 24.09 -1.86
CA LEU A 270 -22.02 24.68 -0.61
C LEU A 270 -23.16 25.17 0.28
N ASP A 271 -24.25 25.70 -0.29
CA ASP A 271 -25.45 26.06 0.47
C ASP A 271 -26.15 24.85 1.10
N ARG A 272 -26.27 23.73 0.37
CA ARG A 272 -26.82 22.49 0.94
C ARG A 272 -25.96 21.95 2.07
N ILE A 273 -24.64 22.02 1.93
CA ILE A 273 -23.70 21.62 2.98
C ILE A 273 -23.84 22.53 4.21
N LEU A 274 -23.94 23.85 4.02
CA LEU A 274 -24.16 24.79 5.12
C LEU A 274 -25.48 24.56 5.85
N ASP A 275 -26.54 24.26 5.11
CA ASP A 275 -27.88 23.96 5.64
C ASP A 275 -27.90 22.65 6.45
N TYR A 276 -27.15 21.64 6.01
CA TYR A 276 -26.92 20.42 6.78
C TYR A 276 -26.26 20.73 8.13
N PHE A 277 -25.12 21.42 8.13
CA PHE A 277 -24.41 21.75 9.37
C PHE A 277 -25.26 22.60 10.32
N GLN A 278 -26.07 23.52 9.79
CA GLN A 278 -26.95 24.34 10.61
C GLN A 278 -28.02 23.51 11.34
N ARG A 279 -28.47 22.39 10.75
CA ARG A 279 -29.52 21.52 11.31
C ARG A 279 -28.99 20.39 12.18
N HIS A 280 -27.88 19.77 11.76
CA HIS A 280 -27.38 18.53 12.37
C HIS A 280 -26.18 18.78 13.30
N GLU A 281 -25.35 19.80 13.02
CA GLU A 281 -24.09 20.02 13.74
C GLU A 281 -23.78 21.52 13.94
N PRO A 282 -24.61 22.28 14.68
CA PRO A 282 -24.51 23.74 14.77
C PRO A 282 -23.22 24.26 15.42
N SER A 283 -22.53 23.42 16.20
CA SER A 283 -21.24 23.72 16.84
C SER A 283 -20.03 23.37 15.97
N HIS A 284 -20.23 22.78 14.79
CA HIS A 284 -19.13 22.37 13.91
C HIS A 284 -18.41 23.61 13.35
N PRO A 285 -17.07 23.63 13.24
CA PRO A 285 -16.32 24.79 12.77
C PRO A 285 -16.32 24.97 11.25
N ALA A 286 -16.63 23.92 10.46
CA ALA A 286 -16.59 23.99 8.99
C ALA A 286 -17.50 25.05 8.35
N PRO A 287 -18.73 25.35 8.84
CA PRO A 287 -19.58 26.39 8.27
C PRO A 287 -18.91 27.77 8.18
N ILE A 288 -18.02 28.11 9.10
CA ILE A 288 -17.27 29.37 9.06
C ILE A 288 -16.35 29.40 7.85
N PHE A 289 -15.58 28.32 7.64
CA PHE A 289 -14.66 28.20 6.51
C PHE A 289 -15.40 28.08 5.18
N ILE A 290 -16.49 27.31 5.13
CA ILE A 290 -17.30 27.12 3.92
C ILE A 290 -17.95 28.44 3.48
N ARG A 291 -18.49 29.23 4.43
CA ARG A 291 -19.00 30.59 4.11
C ARG A 291 -17.92 31.48 3.53
N ARG A 292 -16.70 31.42 4.10
CA ARG A 292 -15.56 32.20 3.61
C ARG A 292 -15.11 31.77 2.22
N SER A 293 -14.95 30.46 1.99
CA SER A 293 -14.65 29.91 0.66
C SER A 293 -15.73 30.27 -0.36
N LYS A 294 -17.01 30.24 0.04
CA LYS A 294 -18.13 30.65 -0.82
C LYS A 294 -18.06 32.14 -1.21
N GLN A 295 -17.63 33.03 -0.31
CA GLN A 295 -17.44 34.46 -0.61
C GLN A 295 -16.30 34.71 -1.59
N MET A 296 -15.23 33.92 -1.50
CA MET A 296 -14.05 34.02 -2.37
C MET A 296 -14.29 33.52 -3.81
N ILE A 297 -15.34 32.72 -4.02
CA ILE A 297 -15.69 32.19 -5.34
C ILE A 297 -15.99 33.38 -6.28
N GLY A 298 -15.03 33.64 -7.18
CA GLY A 298 -15.04 34.68 -8.22
C GLY A 298 -14.56 36.06 -7.86
N MET A 299 -13.95 36.21 -6.70
CA MET A 299 -13.09 37.36 -6.45
C MET A 299 -11.82 37.23 -7.31
N ASP A 300 -11.26 38.36 -7.73
CA ASP A 300 -9.91 38.36 -8.30
C ASP A 300 -8.88 37.99 -7.22
N PHE A 301 -7.75 37.45 -7.64
CA PHE A 301 -6.71 36.96 -6.73
C PHE A 301 -6.19 38.05 -5.77
N VAL A 302 -6.15 39.31 -6.20
CA VAL A 302 -5.67 40.42 -5.36
C VAL A 302 -6.68 40.69 -4.25
N SER A 303 -7.97 40.76 -4.57
CA SER A 303 -9.06 40.88 -3.59
C SER A 303 -9.10 39.74 -2.57
N ILE A 304 -8.73 38.52 -2.98
CA ILE A 304 -8.61 37.36 -2.08
C ILE A 304 -7.46 37.55 -1.09
N VAL A 305 -6.30 38.03 -1.56
CA VAL A 305 -5.14 38.24 -0.68
C VAL A 305 -5.37 39.43 0.26
N GLU A 306 -6.05 40.48 -0.18
CA GLU A 306 -6.48 41.60 0.67
C GLU A 306 -7.36 41.13 1.84
N ASP A 307 -8.29 40.20 1.59
CA ASP A 307 -9.19 39.66 2.64
C ASP A 307 -8.48 38.69 3.59
N LEU A 308 -7.56 37.86 3.09
CA LEU A 308 -6.90 36.82 3.88
C LEU A 308 -5.70 37.32 4.69
N LEU A 309 -4.88 38.21 4.11
CA LEU A 309 -3.59 38.61 4.66
C LEU A 309 -3.29 40.09 4.32
N PRO A 310 -3.99 41.05 4.96
CA PRO A 310 -3.82 42.48 4.67
C PRO A 310 -2.37 42.97 4.85
N GLU A 311 -1.62 42.36 5.77
CA GLU A 311 -0.20 42.64 6.04
C GLU A 311 0.74 42.25 4.86
N SER A 312 0.34 41.27 4.04
CA SER A 312 1.15 40.70 2.94
C SER A 312 1.02 41.45 1.61
N MET A 313 0.13 42.45 1.54
CA MET A 313 -0.11 43.26 0.34
C MET A 313 1.12 44.07 -0.08
N SER A 314 1.89 44.55 0.90
CA SER A 314 3.15 45.28 0.67
C SER A 314 4.21 44.43 -0.04
N THR A 315 4.26 43.13 0.28
CA THR A 315 5.17 42.16 -0.35
C THR A 315 4.72 41.81 -1.76
N LEU A 316 3.42 41.63 -2.01
CA LEU A 316 2.92 41.36 -3.36
C LEU A 316 3.14 42.54 -4.33
N GLN A 317 3.00 43.79 -3.87
CA GLN A 317 3.30 44.97 -4.69
C GLN A 317 4.80 45.07 -5.07
N GLN A 318 5.71 44.57 -4.22
CA GLN A 318 7.14 44.47 -4.55
C GLN A 318 7.45 43.45 -5.64
N TYR A 319 6.70 42.33 -5.71
CA TYR A 319 6.94 41.26 -6.69
C TYR A 319 6.13 41.41 -8.00
N THR A 320 5.03 42.18 -8.00
CA THR A 320 4.17 42.38 -9.17
C THR A 320 4.45 43.65 -9.97
N GLY A 321 5.54 44.36 -9.64
CA GLY A 321 6.14 45.49 -10.38
C GLY A 321 5.29 46.14 -11.47
N LYS A 322 4.79 47.34 -11.20
CA LYS A 322 4.71 48.36 -12.26
C LYS A 322 6.11 48.88 -12.56
#